data_AF-A0A947V6D0-F1
#
_entry.id   AF-A0A947V6D0-F1
#
_cell.length_a   1.000
_cell.length_b   1.000
_cell.length_c   1.000
_cell.angle_alpha   90.00
_cell.angle_beta   90.00
_cell.angle_gamma   90.00
#
_symmetry.space_group_name_H-M   'P 1'
#
loop_
_entity.id
_entity.type
_entity.pdbx_description
1 polymer ?
#
loop_
_entity_poly.entity_id
_entity_poly.type
_entity_poly.pdbx_seq_one_letter_code
_entity_poly.pdbx_strand_id
1 'polypeptide(L)'
;KFILVAVLERGSLVGEISVVEGERRQATVVATEKSHLLILSRERMELMLRQAPALGVKLLRRIIHVLAHRLGKASDRLSRLL
;
A
#
# COMPACT_ATOMS: atom_id res chain seq x y z
N LYS A 1 10.88 3.99 -19.83
CA LYS A 1 10.58 5.34 -19.27
C LYS A 1 9.66 5.13 -18.07
N PHE A 2 10.03 5.54 -16.86
CA PHE A 2 9.17 5.39 -15.67
C PHE A 2 8.23 6.59 -15.55
N ILE A 3 7.00 6.36 -15.10
CA ILE A 3 6.02 7.42 -14.79
C ILE A 3 5.91 7.51 -13.27
N LEU A 4 6.09 8.72 -12.71
CA LEU A 4 5.83 8.96 -11.29
C LEU A 4 4.32 8.87 -11.04
N VAL A 5 3.91 7.84 -10.29
CA VAL A 5 2.49 7.60 -9.97
C VAL A 5 2.08 8.29 -8.66
N ALA A 6 2.95 8.24 -7.64
CA ALA A 6 2.71 8.86 -6.34
C ALA A 6 4.02 9.21 -5.63
N VAL A 7 3.97 10.19 -4.73
CA VAL A 7 4.99 10.46 -3.71
C VAL A 7 4.41 10.01 -2.37
N LEU A 8 5.23 9.34 -1.57
CA LEU A 8 4.81 8.71 -0.32
C LEU A 8 5.55 9.33 0.84
N GLU A 9 4.82 9.62 1.92
CA GLU A 9 5.35 10.24 3.13
C GLU A 9 5.34 9.27 4.31
N ARG A 10 5.89 9.72 5.44
CA ARG A 10 5.88 8.97 6.71
C ARG A 10 4.48 8.44 7.03
N GLY A 11 4.41 7.16 7.38
CA GLY A 11 3.14 6.48 7.71
C GLY A 11 2.35 5.99 6.49
N SER A 12 2.89 6.16 5.28
CA SER A 12 2.38 5.49 4.08
C SER A 12 2.67 3.99 4.15
N LEU A 13 1.74 3.20 3.62
CA LEU A 13 1.96 1.79 3.34
C LEU A 13 2.50 1.64 1.91
N VAL A 14 3.20 0.54 1.62
CA VAL A 14 3.63 0.17 0.26
C VAL A 14 3.62 -1.35 0.12
N GLY A 15 3.37 -1.83 -1.10
CA GLY A 15 3.32 -3.28 -1.38
C GLY A 15 2.10 -3.96 -0.78
N GLU A 16 1.07 -3.20 -0.41
CA GLU A 16 -0.14 -3.67 0.28
C GLU A 16 -0.86 -4.72 -0.56
N ILE A 17 -0.96 -4.49 -1.86
CA ILE A 17 -1.61 -5.38 -2.80
C ILE A 17 -0.88 -6.72 -2.85
N SER A 18 0.46 -6.71 -2.90
CA SER A 18 1.27 -7.93 -2.86
C SER A 18 1.21 -8.67 -1.53
N VAL A 19 0.77 -8.05 -0.43
CA VAL A 19 0.51 -8.73 0.86
C VAL A 19 -0.90 -9.33 0.89
N VAL A 20 -1.87 -8.77 0.16
CA VAL A 20 -3.25 -9.28 0.09
C VAL A 20 -3.39 -10.35 -1.00
N GLU A 21 -3.05 -10.05 -2.25
CA GLU A 21 -3.47 -10.83 -3.43
C GLU A 21 -2.50 -11.96 -3.85
N GLY A 22 -1.25 -11.94 -3.38
CA GLY A 22 -0.21 -12.92 -3.74
C GLY A 22 0.51 -12.55 -5.04
N GLU A 23 0.06 -11.47 -5.66
CA GLU A 23 0.42 -10.96 -6.96
C GLU A 23 1.80 -10.28 -7.01
N ARG A 24 2.35 -10.21 -8.22
CA ARG A 24 3.65 -9.60 -8.54
C ARG A 24 3.65 -8.10 -8.23
N ARG A 25 4.84 -7.53 -7.96
CA ARG A 25 5.05 -6.09 -7.74
C ARG A 25 4.37 -5.26 -8.84
N GLN A 26 3.40 -4.43 -8.45
CA GLN A 26 2.66 -3.56 -9.37
C GLN A 26 3.40 -2.25 -9.73
N ALA A 27 4.33 -1.82 -8.87
CA ALA A 27 5.11 -0.61 -9.10
C ALA A 27 6.49 -0.73 -8.46
N THR A 28 7.45 0.03 -8.99
CA THR A 28 8.75 0.23 -8.36
C THR A 28 8.64 1.35 -7.34
N VAL A 29 9.10 1.10 -6.12
CA VAL A 29 9.22 2.12 -5.06
C VAL A 29 10.69 2.43 -4.86
N VAL A 30 11.05 3.71 -4.89
CA VAL A 30 12.41 4.19 -4.67
C VAL A 30 12.39 5.13 -3.47
N ALA A 31 13.28 4.90 -2.52
CA ALA A 31 13.48 5.83 -1.41
C ALA A 31 14.23 7.07 -1.92
N THR A 32 13.61 8.24 -1.79
CA THR A 32 14.21 9.53 -2.20
C THR A 32 15.09 10.14 -1.11
N GLU A 33 15.01 9.61 0.10
CA GLU A 33 15.81 10.00 1.27
C GLU A 33 16.01 8.79 2.21
N LYS A 34 16.90 8.95 3.21
CA LYS A 34 17.14 7.91 4.22
C LYS A 34 15.84 7.60 4.97
N SER A 35 15.34 6.39 4.80
CA SER A 35 14.03 5.96 5.29
C SER A 35 14.13 4.72 6.18
N HIS A 36 13.31 4.65 7.22
CA HIS A 36 13.10 3.44 8.01
C HIS A 36 11.75 2.83 7.68
N LEU A 37 11.75 1.54 7.38
CA LEU A 37 10.56 0.81 6.96
C LEU A 37 10.27 -0.34 7.93
N LEU A 38 8.99 -0.55 8.21
CA LEU A 38 8.50 -1.74 8.88
C LEU A 38 8.05 -2.74 7.82
N ILE A 39 8.50 -3.99 7.94
CA ILE A 39 8.18 -5.06 7.00
C ILE A 39 7.15 -5.99 7.63
N LEU A 40 6.00 -6.13 6.97
CA LEU A 40 5.00 -7.15 7.27
C LEU A 40 4.97 -8.13 6.10
N SER A 41 5.42 -9.36 6.33
CA SER A 41 5.31 -10.41 5.33
C SER A 41 3.87 -10.94 5.27
N ARG A 42 3.54 -11.62 4.16
CA ARG A 42 2.24 -12.30 4.00
C ARG A 42 1.99 -13.29 5.13
N GLU A 43 2.97 -14.11 5.48
CA GLU A 43 2.84 -15.15 6.50
C GLU A 43 2.56 -14.53 7.87
N ARG A 44 3.18 -13.39 8.17
CA ARG A 44 2.94 -12.64 9.41
C ARG A 44 1.58 -11.93 9.42
N MET A 45 1.12 -11.43 8.27
CA MET A 45 -0.25 -10.90 8.10
C MET A 45 -1.27 -12.00 8.39
N GLU A 46 -1.11 -13.17 7.76
CA GLU A 46 -1.98 -14.34 7.95
C GLU A 46 -1.98 -14.82 9.41
N LEU A 47 -0.80 -14.88 10.03
CA LEU A 47 -0.69 -15.22 11.45
C LEU A 47 -1.44 -14.22 12.33
N MET A 48 -1.29 -12.92 12.07
CA MET A 48 -1.96 -11.86 12.81
C MET A 48 -3.48 -11.90 12.62
N LEU A 49 -3.98 -12.20 11.43
CA LEU A 49 -5.40 -12.36 11.18
C LEU A 49 -6.00 -13.50 12.00
N ARG A 50 -5.24 -14.58 12.23
CA ARG A 50 -5.66 -15.71 13.07
C ARG A 50 -5.52 -15.44 14.57
N GLN A 51 -4.39 -14.89 15.01
CA GLN A 51 -4.05 -14.76 16.43
C GLN A 51 -4.56 -13.47 17.07
N ALA A 52 -4.71 -12.41 16.28
CA ALA A 52 -5.13 -11.08 16.75
C ALA A 52 -6.13 -10.45 15.77
N PRO A 53 -7.33 -11.05 15.58
CA PRO A 53 -8.28 -10.66 14.54
C PRO A 53 -8.71 -9.19 14.65
N ALA A 54 -8.89 -8.66 15.86
CA ALA A 54 -9.21 -7.25 16.07
C ALA A 54 -8.11 -6.29 15.54
N LEU A 55 -6.84 -6.68 15.67
CA LEU A 55 -5.71 -5.92 15.08
C LEU A 55 -5.69 -6.09 13.56
N GLY A 56 -5.90 -7.31 13.07
CA GLY A 56 -5.99 -7.61 11.65
C GLY A 56 -7.05 -6.75 10.94
N VAL A 57 -8.25 -6.65 11.51
CA VAL A 57 -9.34 -5.80 10.99
C VAL A 57 -8.93 -4.32 10.95
N LYS A 58 -8.24 -3.82 11.98
CA LYS A 58 -7.74 -2.43 11.98
C LYS A 58 -6.76 -2.19 10.83
N LEU A 59 -5.84 -3.12 10.58
CA LEU A 59 -4.88 -3.00 9.48
C LEU A 59 -5.57 -3.10 8.12
N LEU A 60 -6.50 -4.05 7.93
CA LEU A 60 -7.27 -4.18 6.69
C LEU A 60 -8.07 -2.90 6.38
N ARG A 61 -8.73 -2.30 7.39
CA ARG A 61 -9.40 -1.00 7.23
C ARG A 61 -8.44 0.10 6.77
N ARG A 62 -7.21 0.12 7.30
CA ARG A 62 -6.18 1.07 6.86
C ARG A 62 -5.76 0.83 5.41
N ILE A 63 -5.58 -0.42 4.99
CA ILE A 63 -5.25 -0.78 3.60
C ILE A 63 -6.37 -0.31 2.66
N ILE A 64 -7.64 -0.62 2.98
CA ILE A 64 -8.80 -0.19 2.19
C ILE A 64 -8.81 1.33 2.03
N HIS A 65 -8.62 2.07 3.12
CA HIS A 65 -8.58 3.53 3.08
C HIS A 65 -7.45 4.07 2.18
N VAL A 66 -6.24 3.50 2.28
CA VAL A 66 -5.10 3.90 1.45
C VAL A 66 -5.36 3.60 -0.04
N LEU A 67 -5.91 2.43 -0.36
CA LEU A 67 -6.23 2.05 -1.74
C LEU A 67 -7.33 2.95 -2.33
N ALA A 68 -8.39 3.22 -1.58
CA ALA A 68 -9.47 4.12 -2.01
C ALA A 68 -8.95 5.54 -2.29
N HIS A 69 -8.08 6.07 -1.42
CA HIS A 69 -7.45 7.38 -1.60
C HIS A 69 -6.56 7.44 -2.85
N ARG A 70 -5.77 6.39 -3.09
CA ARG A 70 -4.91 6.29 -4.28
C ARG A 70 -5.72 6.20 -5.56
N LEU A 71 -6.78 5.39 -5.56
CA LEU A 71 -7.69 5.28 -6.69
C LEU A 71 -8.33 6.64 -7.02
N GLY A 72 -8.85 7.33 -6.00
CA GLY A 72 -9.39 8.68 -6.17
C GLY A 72 -8.38 9.66 -6.79
N LYS A 73 -7.16 9.71 -6.24
CA LYS A 73 -6.09 10.56 -6.80
C LYS A 73 -5.70 10.18 -8.24
N ALA A 74 -5.71 8.89 -8.57
CA ALA A 74 -5.45 8.43 -9.93
C ALA A 74 -6.56 8.87 -10.89
N SER A 75 -7.83 8.70 -10.51
CA SER A 75 -8.99 9.18 -11.26
C SER A 75 -8.99 10.70 -11.44
N ASP A 76 -8.64 11.48 -10.40
CA ASP A 76 -8.50 12.94 -10.47
C ASP A 76 -7.38 13.39 -11.42
N ARG A 77 -6.36 12.57 -11.60
CA ARG A 77 -5.26 12.86 -12.52
C ARG A 77 -5.65 12.53 -13.95
N LEU A 78 -6.39 11.44 -14.16
CA LEU A 78 -6.89 11.05 -15.47
C LEU A 78 -7.96 12.03 -15.99
N SER A 79 -8.88 12.47 -15.13
CA SER A 79 -9.91 13.45 -15.51
C SER A 79 -9.34 14.80 -15.93
N ARG A 80 -8.14 15.18 -15.45
CA ARG A 80 -7.43 16.39 -15.89
C ARG A 80 -6.72 16.26 -17.24
N LEU A 81 -6.63 15.05 -17.79
CA LEU A 81 -6.00 14.76 -19.08
C LEU A 81 -7.02 14.63 -20.22
N LEU A 82 -8.31 14.54 -19.89
CA LEU A 82 -9.44 14.52 -20.82
C LEU A 82 -10.07 15.92 -20.87
#